data_AF-A0A9N9LMK2-F1
#
_entry.id   AF-A0A9N9LMK2-F1
#
_cell.length_a   1.000
_cell.length_b   1.000
_cell.length_c   1.000
_cell.angle_alpha   90.00
_cell.angle_beta   90.00
_cell.angle_gamma   90.00
#
_symmetry.space_group_name_H-M   'P 1'
#
loop_
_entity.id
_entity.type
_entity.pdbx_description
1 polymer ?
#
loop_
_entity_poly.entity_id
_entity_poly.type
_entity_poly.pdbx_seq_one_letter_code
_entity_poly.pdbx_strand_id
1 'polypeptide(L)'
;LAKLTGNATYSDWATKSYQWSNGSGLVENYNVFQGTSVRDCEEIDHSQWTDNAGTYIIGAAYMYNVTDGSSIWKSTLDGLLNKTLTTFFPDGIAKELCEATGCPDSQHIAKGILIRNLVDTMSITPYTSSVILPVVRTTAVAAAKACDENRCAFEWNWKETNSSNDLENDLSALQAVQALLSEQNFQAKAGSGDVSGGIAKPSGNVGNNLRTGLMSVIFGTMITVLL
;
A
#
# COMPACT_ATOMS: atom_id res chain seq x y z
N LEU A 1 -6.54 10.48 -7.55
CA LEU A 1 -7.40 11.30 -8.43
C LEU A 1 -7.06 12.80 -8.39
N ALA A 2 -6.92 13.41 -7.21
CA ALA A 2 -6.56 14.83 -7.09
C ALA A 2 -5.28 15.18 -7.88
N LYS A 3 -4.17 14.45 -7.66
CA LYS A 3 -2.90 14.65 -8.39
C LYS A 3 -3.05 14.55 -9.92
N LEU A 4 -3.84 13.60 -10.41
CA LEU A 4 -3.99 13.36 -11.84
C LEU A 4 -4.84 14.42 -12.54
N THR A 5 -5.85 14.94 -11.84
CA THR A 5 -6.90 15.78 -12.45
C THR A 5 -6.84 17.25 -12.04
N GLY A 6 -6.08 17.59 -10.99
CA GLY A 6 -6.09 18.91 -10.37
C GLY A 6 -7.40 19.27 -9.67
N ASN A 7 -8.39 18.37 -9.60
CA ASN A 7 -9.69 18.65 -9.00
C ASN A 7 -9.63 18.46 -7.47
N ALA A 8 -9.78 19.58 -6.74
CA ALA A 8 -9.73 19.65 -5.29
C ALA A 8 -10.78 18.79 -4.58
N THR A 9 -11.91 18.49 -5.23
CA THR A 9 -12.97 17.64 -4.67
C THR A 9 -12.41 16.28 -4.22
N TYR A 10 -11.46 15.72 -4.97
CA TYR A 10 -10.84 14.44 -4.62
C TYR A 10 -9.91 14.53 -3.41
N SER A 11 -9.17 15.64 -3.25
CA SER A 11 -8.33 15.87 -2.07
C SER A 11 -9.16 16.20 -0.83
N ASP A 12 -10.30 16.86 -1.01
CA ASP A 12 -11.24 17.15 0.08
C ASP A 12 -11.86 15.86 0.62
N TRP A 13 -12.29 14.96 -0.28
CA TRP A 13 -12.78 13.64 0.12
C TRP A 13 -11.69 12.78 0.75
N ALA A 14 -10.46 12.79 0.22
CA ALA A 14 -9.34 12.07 0.84
C ALA A 14 -9.06 12.57 2.27
N THR A 15 -9.08 13.88 2.48
CA THR A 15 -8.93 14.50 3.81
C THR A 15 -10.06 14.08 4.74
N LYS A 16 -11.31 14.18 4.27
CA LYS A 16 -12.50 13.79 5.04
C LYS A 16 -12.48 12.31 5.43
N SER A 17 -12.11 11.42 4.50
CA SER A 17 -11.99 9.99 4.77
C SER A 17 -10.91 9.69 5.81
N TYR A 18 -9.73 10.29 5.69
CA TYR A 18 -8.66 10.10 6.68
C TYR A 18 -9.05 10.62 8.07
N GLN A 19 -9.68 11.80 8.13
CA GLN A 19 -10.18 12.36 9.40
C GLN A 19 -11.24 11.47 10.03
N TRP A 20 -12.13 10.88 9.23
CA TRP A 20 -13.11 9.91 9.73
C TRP A 20 -12.42 8.67 10.28
N SER A 21 -11.45 8.09 9.57
CA SER A 21 -10.70 6.92 10.05
C SER A 21 -9.96 7.19 11.36
N ASN A 22 -9.42 8.39 11.53
CA ASN A 22 -8.78 8.79 12.78
C ASN A 22 -9.81 8.99 13.91
N GLY A 23 -10.92 9.69 13.62
CA GLY A 23 -11.98 9.95 14.59
C GLY A 23 -12.79 8.72 15.02
N SER A 24 -12.87 7.69 14.18
CA SER A 24 -13.50 6.41 14.52
C SER A 24 -12.57 5.45 15.25
N GLY A 25 -11.26 5.74 15.31
CA GLY A 25 -10.28 4.83 15.91
C GLY A 25 -9.74 3.76 14.95
N LEU A 26 -10.15 3.72 13.68
CA LEU A 26 -9.55 2.83 12.66
C LEU A 26 -8.07 3.17 12.39
N VAL A 27 -7.69 4.44 12.57
CA VAL A 27 -6.31 4.89 12.57
C VAL A 27 -5.99 5.53 13.92
N GLU A 28 -5.30 4.79 14.78
CA GLU A 28 -4.93 5.26 16.12
C GLU A 28 -3.42 5.12 16.33
N ASN A 29 -2.75 6.22 16.72
CA ASN A 29 -1.30 6.27 16.88
C ASN A 29 -0.55 5.70 15.65
N TYR A 30 -1.10 5.97 14.45
CA TYR A 30 -0.63 5.46 13.16
C TYR A 30 -0.70 3.94 12.95
N ASN A 31 -1.28 3.18 13.89
CA ASN A 31 -1.76 1.83 13.58
C ASN A 31 -2.94 1.96 12.60
N VAL A 32 -3.06 1.02 11.67
CA VAL A 32 -4.20 0.94 10.75
C VAL A 32 -4.90 -0.39 10.98
N PHE A 33 -6.11 -0.32 11.50
CA PHE A 33 -6.90 -1.49 11.87
C PHE A 33 -7.85 -1.91 10.74
N GLN A 34 -8.23 -3.19 10.74
CA GLN A 34 -8.94 -3.82 9.63
C GLN A 34 -10.32 -3.22 9.35
N GLY A 35 -11.06 -2.87 10.39
CA GLY A 35 -12.42 -2.42 10.20
C GLY A 35 -13.19 -2.26 11.50
N THR A 36 -14.48 -1.96 11.34
CA THR A 36 -15.40 -1.75 12.45
C THR A 36 -16.77 -2.32 12.13
N SER A 37 -17.54 -2.66 13.17
CA SER A 37 -18.96 -2.99 13.06
C SER A 37 -19.76 -1.93 12.30
N VAL A 38 -20.62 -2.35 11.38
CA VAL A 38 -21.52 -1.44 10.63
C VAL A 38 -22.69 -0.91 11.47
N ARG A 39 -22.94 -1.48 12.66
CA ARG A 39 -24.12 -1.14 13.47
C ARG A 39 -23.91 0.18 14.21
N ASP A 40 -22.74 0.33 14.80
CA ASP A 40 -22.39 1.40 15.75
C ASP A 40 -21.00 2.00 15.46
N CYS A 41 -20.17 1.35 14.65
CA CYS A 41 -18.77 1.73 14.43
C CYS A 41 -17.94 1.82 15.73
N GLU A 42 -18.40 1.18 16.81
CA GLU A 42 -17.77 1.24 18.14
C GLU A 42 -16.80 0.07 18.36
N GLU A 43 -17.10 -1.10 17.79
CA GLU A 43 -16.25 -2.29 17.88
C GLU A 43 -15.22 -2.31 16.74
N ILE A 44 -14.01 -1.86 17.04
CA ILE A 44 -12.86 -1.90 16.12
C ILE A 44 -12.22 -3.29 16.13
N ASP A 45 -12.10 -3.90 14.96
CA ASP A 45 -11.25 -5.06 14.72
C ASP A 45 -9.79 -4.59 14.66
N HIS A 46 -9.06 -4.78 15.75
CA HIS A 46 -7.67 -4.34 15.90
C HIS A 46 -6.67 -5.24 15.17
N SER A 47 -7.13 -6.18 14.34
CA SER A 47 -6.26 -6.88 13.39
C SER A 47 -5.58 -5.86 12.48
N GLN A 48 -4.27 -6.06 12.27
CA GLN A 48 -3.46 -5.18 11.43
C GLN A 48 -2.90 -5.98 10.27
N TRP A 49 -3.09 -5.43 9.07
CA TRP A 49 -2.72 -6.04 7.80
C TRP A 49 -1.82 -5.09 7.01
N THR A 50 -0.83 -5.64 6.31
CA THR A 50 0.18 -4.80 5.64
C THR A 50 -0.39 -3.96 4.51
N ASP A 51 -1.39 -4.45 3.80
CA ASP A 51 -2.03 -3.79 2.66
C ASP A 51 -2.81 -2.54 3.09
N ASN A 52 -3.51 -2.61 4.22
CA ASN A 52 -4.17 -1.48 4.86
C ASN A 52 -3.14 -0.39 5.17
N ALA A 53 -2.07 -0.75 5.87
CA ALA A 53 -1.00 0.19 6.21
C ALA A 53 -0.38 0.84 4.94
N GLY A 54 -0.06 0.02 3.94
CA GLY A 54 0.47 0.48 2.65
C GLY A 54 -0.48 1.44 1.93
N THR A 55 -1.79 1.18 1.98
CA THR A 55 -2.82 2.02 1.34
C THR A 55 -2.90 3.40 1.98
N TYR A 56 -2.84 3.48 3.31
CA TYR A 56 -2.80 4.77 4.00
C TYR A 56 -1.49 5.53 3.74
N ILE A 57 -0.35 4.83 3.68
CA ILE A 57 0.95 5.43 3.36
C ILE A 57 0.92 6.10 1.98
N ILE A 58 0.56 5.36 0.92
CA ILE A 58 0.55 5.92 -0.43
C ILE A 58 -0.48 7.04 -0.57
N GLY A 59 -1.63 6.94 0.10
CA GLY A 59 -2.62 8.02 0.16
C GLY A 59 -2.07 9.29 0.79
N ALA A 60 -1.40 9.18 1.94
CA ALA A 60 -0.74 10.29 2.61
C ALA A 60 0.39 10.89 1.75
N ALA A 61 1.15 10.08 1.02
CA ALA A 61 2.18 10.53 0.09
C ALA A 61 1.60 11.36 -1.06
N TYR A 62 0.50 10.91 -1.67
CA TYR A 62 -0.21 11.70 -2.68
C TYR A 62 -0.75 13.01 -2.10
N MET A 63 -1.31 12.99 -0.90
CA MET A 63 -1.84 14.20 -0.27
C MET A 63 -0.74 15.18 0.11
N TYR A 64 0.40 14.72 0.64
CA TYR A 64 1.58 15.54 0.87
C TYR A 64 2.03 16.23 -0.43
N ASN A 65 2.07 15.49 -1.54
CA ASN A 65 2.46 16.04 -2.83
C ASN A 65 1.43 17.02 -3.43
N VAL A 66 0.12 16.72 -3.34
CA VAL A 66 -0.95 17.60 -3.87
C VAL A 66 -1.12 18.88 -3.07
N THR A 67 -0.73 18.87 -1.79
CA THR A 67 -0.82 20.03 -0.90
C THR A 67 0.49 20.79 -0.76
N ASP A 68 1.39 20.65 -1.75
CA ASP A 68 2.70 21.31 -1.81
C ASP A 68 3.52 21.19 -0.52
N GLY A 69 3.48 20.00 0.09
CA GLY A 69 4.28 19.68 1.27
C GLY A 69 3.65 20.08 2.60
N SER A 70 2.32 20.10 2.70
CA SER A 70 1.61 20.36 3.96
C SER A 70 2.21 19.60 5.16
N SER A 71 2.45 20.32 6.25
CA SER A 71 3.02 19.76 7.48
C SER A 71 2.13 18.67 8.10
N ILE A 72 0.81 18.78 7.94
CA ILE A 72 -0.16 17.77 8.42
C ILE A 72 0.07 16.45 7.68
N TRP A 73 0.09 16.49 6.34
CA TRP A 73 0.30 15.29 5.54
C TRP A 73 1.72 14.74 5.65
N LYS A 74 2.70 15.61 5.90
CA LYS A 74 4.06 15.19 6.24
C LYS A 74 4.08 14.38 7.53
N SER A 75 3.51 14.92 8.61
CA SER A 75 3.45 14.25 9.91
C SER A 75 2.67 12.94 9.83
N THR A 76 1.58 12.91 9.06
CA THR A 76 0.80 11.69 8.80
C THR A 76 1.64 10.63 8.08
N LEU A 77 2.32 11.00 6.99
CA LEU A 77 3.15 10.08 6.21
C LEU A 77 4.31 9.54 7.04
N ASP A 78 5.03 10.41 7.74
CA ASP A 78 6.17 10.04 8.58
C ASP A 78 5.74 9.11 9.73
N GLY A 79 4.60 9.40 10.36
CA GLY A 79 4.04 8.58 11.43
C GLY A 79 3.60 7.19 10.95
N LEU A 80 2.87 7.12 9.83
CA LEU A 80 2.46 5.87 9.20
C LEU A 80 3.68 5.03 8.79
N LEU A 81 4.66 5.63 8.10
CA LEU A 81 5.89 4.92 7.71
C LEU A 81 6.62 4.36 8.93
N ASN A 82 6.88 5.18 9.94
CA ASN A 82 7.58 4.72 11.14
C ASN A 82 6.83 3.54 11.79
N LYS A 83 5.52 3.66 11.95
CA LYS A 83 4.71 2.61 12.56
C LYS A 83 4.71 1.33 11.73
N THR A 84 4.48 1.42 10.42
CA THR A 84 4.51 0.27 9.50
C THR A 84 5.87 -0.42 9.49
N LEU A 85 6.97 0.34 9.43
CA LEU A 85 8.32 -0.21 9.44
C LEU A 85 8.61 -0.98 10.73
N THR A 86 8.18 -0.46 11.89
CA THR A 86 8.37 -1.15 13.18
C THR A 86 7.48 -2.39 13.33
N THR A 87 6.24 -2.37 12.83
CA THR A 87 5.28 -3.47 13.00
C THR A 87 5.53 -4.62 12.02
N PHE A 88 5.76 -4.30 10.75
CA PHE A 88 5.73 -5.28 9.66
C PHE A 88 7.10 -5.59 9.05
N PHE A 89 8.18 -4.97 9.54
CA PHE A 89 9.55 -5.29 9.13
C PHE A 89 10.48 -5.55 10.33
N PRO A 90 10.12 -6.46 11.26
CA PRO A 90 10.89 -6.68 12.49
C PRO A 90 12.35 -7.09 12.22
N ASP A 91 12.58 -7.85 11.15
CA ASP A 91 13.91 -8.30 10.70
C ASP A 91 14.35 -7.59 9.40
N GLY A 92 13.73 -6.45 9.09
CA GLY A 92 13.90 -5.74 7.82
C GLY A 92 13.18 -6.41 6.64
N ILE A 93 12.39 -7.46 6.86
CA ILE A 93 11.62 -8.15 5.82
C ILE A 93 10.13 -8.00 6.10
N ALA A 94 9.33 -7.73 5.07
CA ALA A 94 7.88 -7.67 5.18
C ALA A 94 7.33 -8.99 5.75
N LYS A 95 6.46 -8.86 6.76
CA LYS A 95 5.88 -9.99 7.48
C LYS A 95 4.41 -9.70 7.82
N GLU A 96 3.53 -10.68 7.59
CA GLU A 96 2.18 -10.63 8.16
C GLU A 96 2.18 -11.11 9.61
N LEU A 97 1.37 -10.48 10.46
CA LEU A 97 1.33 -10.81 11.89
C LEU A 97 0.80 -12.23 12.16
N CYS A 98 0.01 -12.78 11.23
CA CYS A 98 -0.53 -14.13 11.31
C CYS A 98 0.41 -15.22 10.77
N GLU A 99 1.59 -14.90 10.23
CA GLU A 99 2.48 -15.91 9.60
C GLU A 99 2.75 -17.11 10.53
N ALA A 100 2.92 -16.87 11.83
CA ALA A 100 3.19 -17.94 12.80
C ALA A 100 1.95 -18.77 13.18
N THR A 101 0.74 -18.28 12.91
CA THR A 101 -0.53 -18.89 13.34
C THR A 101 -1.39 -19.38 12.17
N GLY A 102 -0.99 -19.08 10.93
CA GLY A 102 -1.80 -19.27 9.73
C GLY A 102 -2.60 -18.01 9.41
N CYS A 103 -2.52 -17.59 8.15
CA CYS A 103 -3.22 -16.43 7.63
C CYS A 103 -4.44 -16.84 6.81
N PRO A 104 -5.49 -15.99 6.73
CA PRO A 104 -6.52 -16.16 5.72
C PRO A 104 -5.94 -16.02 4.32
N ASP A 105 -6.44 -16.80 3.36
CA ASP A 105 -5.97 -16.75 1.97
C ASP A 105 -5.96 -15.33 1.41
N SER A 106 -6.97 -14.52 1.74
CA SER A 106 -7.09 -13.11 1.30
C SER A 106 -5.96 -12.18 1.76
N GLN A 107 -5.09 -12.63 2.65
CA GLN A 107 -3.94 -11.88 3.15
C GLN A 107 -2.61 -12.32 2.52
N HIS A 108 -2.61 -13.35 1.68
CA HIS A 108 -1.38 -13.86 1.08
C HIS A 108 -0.73 -12.87 0.09
N ILE A 109 -1.55 -12.07 -0.61
CA ILE A 109 -1.05 -10.99 -1.50
C ILE A 109 -0.63 -9.71 -0.76
N ALA A 110 -1.01 -9.53 0.51
CA ALA A 110 -0.95 -8.25 1.19
C ALA A 110 0.46 -7.65 1.26
N LYS A 111 1.48 -8.46 1.57
CA LYS A 111 2.88 -8.03 1.59
C LYS A 111 3.34 -7.45 0.24
N GLY A 112 2.97 -8.08 -0.87
CA GLY A 112 3.26 -7.57 -2.21
C GLY A 112 2.61 -6.21 -2.47
N ILE A 113 1.36 -6.02 -2.01
CA ILE A 113 0.65 -4.73 -2.10
C ILE A 113 1.38 -3.66 -1.28
N LEU A 114 1.79 -3.98 -0.05
CA LEU A 114 2.59 -3.10 0.80
C LEU A 114 3.87 -2.67 0.09
N ILE A 115 4.66 -3.62 -0.43
CA ILE A 115 5.93 -3.31 -1.10
C ILE A 115 5.71 -2.42 -2.33
N ARG A 116 4.69 -2.71 -3.15
CA ARG A 116 4.34 -1.85 -4.29
C ARG A 116 3.98 -0.43 -3.84
N ASN A 117 3.14 -0.29 -2.81
CA ASN A 117 2.72 1.02 -2.29
C ASN A 117 3.92 1.81 -1.72
N LEU A 118 4.88 1.13 -1.08
CA LEU A 118 6.11 1.74 -0.59
C LEU A 118 7.01 2.23 -1.73
N VAL A 119 7.15 1.45 -2.80
CA VAL A 119 7.88 1.87 -4.02
C VAL A 119 7.25 3.10 -4.64
N ASP A 120 5.93 3.12 -4.80
CA ASP A 120 5.22 4.27 -5.35
C ASP A 120 5.36 5.51 -4.43
N THR A 121 5.38 5.29 -3.11
CA THR A 121 5.61 6.35 -2.13
C THR A 121 6.97 7.02 -2.32
N MET A 122 8.04 6.26 -2.58
CA MET A 122 9.35 6.83 -2.92
C MET A 122 9.30 7.66 -4.21
N SER A 123 8.52 7.23 -5.20
CA SER A 123 8.33 7.96 -6.46
C SER A 123 7.66 9.31 -6.27
N ILE A 124 6.65 9.35 -5.41
CA ILE A 124 5.83 10.53 -5.16
C ILE A 124 6.50 11.48 -4.17
N THR A 125 7.21 10.92 -3.18
CA THR A 125 7.81 11.64 -2.06
C THR A 125 9.26 11.20 -1.84
N PRO A 126 10.22 11.69 -2.66
CA PRO A 126 11.59 11.16 -2.71
C PRO A 126 12.36 11.19 -1.37
N TYR A 127 12.01 12.07 -0.44
CA TYR A 127 12.68 12.13 0.87
C TYR A 127 12.47 10.84 1.70
N THR A 128 11.42 10.07 1.42
CA THR A 128 11.10 8.80 2.09
C THR A 128 11.99 7.65 1.64
N SER A 129 12.72 7.79 0.53
CA SER A 129 13.54 6.70 -0.03
C SER A 129 14.59 6.17 0.94
N SER A 130 15.16 7.03 1.77
CA SER A 130 16.19 6.64 2.74
C SER A 130 15.71 5.61 3.77
N VAL A 131 14.42 5.64 4.12
CA VAL A 131 13.82 4.72 5.10
C VAL A 131 13.10 3.54 4.45
N ILE A 132 12.55 3.73 3.24
CA ILE A 132 11.81 2.68 2.52
C ILE A 132 12.74 1.72 1.79
N LEU A 133 13.75 2.25 1.09
CA LEU A 133 14.55 1.43 0.17
C LEU A 133 15.27 0.25 0.83
N PRO A 134 15.84 0.38 2.06
CA PRO A 134 16.48 -0.75 2.73
C PRO A 134 15.54 -1.95 2.90
N VAL A 135 14.32 -1.71 3.39
CA VAL A 135 13.35 -2.79 3.66
C VAL A 135 12.77 -3.39 2.39
N VAL A 136 12.60 -2.58 1.33
CA VAL A 136 12.18 -3.09 0.01
C VAL A 136 13.23 -4.05 -0.55
N ARG A 137 14.51 -3.69 -0.48
CA ARG A 137 15.60 -4.54 -0.98
C ARG A 137 15.71 -5.85 -0.23
N THR A 138 15.76 -5.81 1.09
CA THR A 138 15.85 -7.02 1.93
C THR A 138 14.63 -7.92 1.74
N THR A 139 13.42 -7.35 1.65
CA THR A 139 12.20 -8.10 1.36
C THR A 139 12.24 -8.75 -0.02
N ALA A 140 12.66 -8.03 -1.06
CA ALA A 140 12.74 -8.57 -2.41
C ALA A 140 13.70 -9.76 -2.51
N VAL A 141 14.86 -9.69 -1.84
CA VAL A 141 15.81 -10.81 -1.80
C VAL A 141 15.23 -12.00 -1.02
N ALA A 142 14.56 -11.76 0.11
CA ALA A 142 13.93 -12.81 0.89
C ALA A 142 12.79 -13.49 0.12
N ALA A 143 11.95 -12.72 -0.57
CA ALA A 143 10.88 -13.23 -1.42
C ALA A 143 11.42 -14.08 -2.57
N ALA A 144 12.47 -13.62 -3.27
CA ALA A 144 13.09 -14.38 -4.35
C ALA A 144 13.67 -15.73 -3.87
N LYS A 145 14.23 -15.78 -2.67
CA LYS A 145 14.74 -17.02 -2.05
C LYS A 145 13.63 -17.97 -1.59
N ALA A 146 12.43 -17.44 -1.35
CA ALA A 146 11.27 -18.23 -0.97
C ALA A 146 10.53 -18.83 -2.19
N CYS A 147 11.05 -18.62 -3.41
CA CYS A 147 10.51 -19.18 -4.64
C CYS A 147 11.40 -20.30 -5.20
N ASP A 148 10.76 -21.32 -5.80
CA ASP A 148 11.40 -22.37 -6.58
C ASP A 148 11.14 -22.18 -8.09
N GLU A 149 11.31 -23.24 -8.90
CA GLU A 149 11.12 -23.21 -10.35
C GLU A 149 9.74 -22.72 -10.79
N ASN A 150 8.69 -22.90 -9.98
CA ASN A 150 7.32 -22.61 -10.41
C ASN A 150 6.47 -21.84 -9.39
N ARG A 151 6.89 -21.79 -8.12
CA ARG A 151 6.01 -21.38 -7.02
C ARG A 151 6.77 -20.65 -5.93
N CYS A 152 6.06 -19.76 -5.25
CA CYS A 152 6.57 -19.02 -4.12
C CYS A 152 5.87 -19.40 -2.82
N ALA A 153 6.62 -19.38 -1.73
CA ALA A 153 6.09 -19.54 -0.39
C ALA A 153 5.60 -18.20 0.18
N PHE A 154 4.65 -18.29 1.09
CA PHE A 154 4.11 -17.14 1.81
C PHE A 154 5.13 -16.53 2.79
N GLU A 155 5.86 -17.36 3.54
CA GLU A 155 6.82 -16.91 4.55
C GLU A 155 8.18 -16.52 3.92
N TRP A 156 8.69 -15.33 4.25
CA TRP A 156 9.95 -14.82 3.72
C TRP A 156 10.98 -14.68 4.84
N ASN A 157 11.37 -15.78 5.47
CA ASN A 157 12.16 -15.79 6.72
C ASN A 157 13.64 -16.19 6.51
N TRP A 158 14.19 -15.92 5.32
CA TRP A 158 15.51 -16.35 4.85
C TRP A 158 15.73 -17.86 4.72
N LYS A 159 14.72 -18.70 4.99
CA LYS A 159 14.77 -20.14 4.76
C LYS A 159 14.09 -20.48 3.45
N GLU A 160 14.60 -21.52 2.79
CA GLU A 160 13.91 -22.17 1.69
C GLU A 160 12.71 -22.92 2.29
N THR A 161 11.51 -22.37 2.11
CA THR A 161 10.26 -23.01 2.53
C THR A 161 9.59 -23.69 1.36
N ASN A 162 8.88 -24.78 1.63
CA ASN A 162 8.11 -25.51 0.62
C ASN A 162 7.20 -24.54 -0.14
N SER A 163 7.27 -24.61 -1.46
CA SER A 163 6.47 -23.77 -2.33
C SER A 163 4.99 -24.12 -2.22
N SER A 164 4.12 -23.12 -2.38
CA SER A 164 2.68 -23.28 -2.28
C SER A 164 2.04 -23.28 -3.67
N ASN A 165 0.89 -23.94 -3.86
CA ASN A 165 0.12 -23.82 -5.11
C ASN A 165 -0.79 -22.59 -5.14
N ASP A 166 -0.46 -21.57 -4.35
CA ASP A 166 -1.27 -20.37 -4.19
C ASP A 166 -0.78 -19.24 -5.09
N LEU A 167 -1.66 -18.80 -5.99
CA LEU A 167 -1.42 -17.70 -6.91
C LEU A 167 -1.14 -16.38 -6.17
N GLU A 168 -1.74 -16.17 -5.00
CA GLU A 168 -1.54 -14.94 -4.24
C GLU A 168 -0.10 -14.81 -3.72
N ASN A 169 0.52 -15.93 -3.34
CA ASN A 169 1.93 -15.97 -2.94
C ASN A 169 2.86 -15.65 -4.12
N ASP A 170 2.57 -16.23 -5.28
CA ASP A 170 3.32 -15.98 -6.52
C ASP A 170 3.24 -14.49 -6.91
N LEU A 171 2.05 -13.89 -6.84
CA LEU A 171 1.84 -12.46 -7.11
C LEU A 171 2.51 -11.57 -6.07
N SER A 172 2.44 -11.94 -4.79
CA SER A 172 3.07 -11.22 -3.68
C SER A 172 4.59 -11.13 -3.87
N ALA A 173 5.21 -12.27 -4.17
CA ALA A 173 6.64 -12.35 -4.45
C ALA A 173 7.03 -11.59 -5.73
N LEU A 174 6.22 -11.67 -6.79
CA LEU A 174 6.44 -10.91 -8.02
C LEU A 174 6.48 -9.41 -7.77
N GLN A 175 5.53 -8.86 -7.00
CA GLN A 175 5.52 -7.44 -6.64
C GLN A 175 6.79 -7.05 -5.86
N ALA A 176 7.23 -7.91 -4.93
CA ALA A 176 8.44 -7.67 -4.16
C ALA A 176 9.71 -7.67 -5.03
N VAL A 177 9.83 -8.60 -5.98
CA VAL A 177 11.01 -8.67 -6.87
C VAL A 177 11.01 -7.54 -7.89
N GLN A 178 9.86 -7.22 -8.49
CA GLN A 178 9.73 -6.12 -9.46
C GLN A 178 10.03 -4.75 -8.84
N ALA A 179 9.86 -4.59 -7.52
CA ALA A 179 10.22 -3.38 -6.79
C ALA A 179 11.68 -2.96 -7.00
N LEU A 180 12.59 -3.92 -7.20
CA LEU A 180 14.01 -3.66 -7.46
C LEU A 180 14.26 -2.99 -8.83
N LEU A 181 13.36 -3.19 -9.81
CA LEU A 181 13.46 -2.53 -11.11
C LEU A 181 13.10 -1.05 -11.00
N SER A 182 12.08 -0.74 -10.19
CA SER A 182 11.67 0.64 -9.90
C SER A 182 12.77 1.44 -9.19
N GLU A 183 13.62 0.77 -8.39
CA GLU A 183 14.81 1.39 -7.81
C GLU A 183 15.78 1.93 -8.86
N GLN A 184 16.06 1.16 -9.91
CA GLN A 184 16.96 1.60 -11.00
C GLN A 184 16.40 2.85 -11.67
N ASN A 185 15.07 2.94 -11.79
CA ASN A 185 14.38 4.10 -12.32
C ASN A 185 14.43 5.32 -11.38
N PHE A 186 14.46 5.14 -10.05
CA PHE A 186 14.67 6.26 -9.11
C PHE A 186 16.07 6.85 -9.21
N GLN A 187 17.09 6.00 -9.33
CA GLN A 187 18.46 6.44 -9.56
C GLN A 187 18.60 7.18 -10.92
N ALA A 188 17.86 6.76 -11.94
CA ALA A 188 17.83 7.43 -13.24
C ALA A 188 17.05 8.76 -13.25
N LYS A 189 15.90 8.84 -12.56
CA LYS A 189 15.05 10.04 -12.51
C LYS A 189 15.60 11.16 -11.62
N ALA A 190 16.49 10.87 -10.68
CA ALA A 190 17.24 11.91 -9.96
C ALA A 190 18.04 12.84 -10.90
N GLY A 191 18.23 12.47 -12.18
CA GLY A 191 18.83 13.31 -13.22
C GLY A 191 17.86 13.87 -14.28
N SER A 192 16.55 13.63 -14.20
CA SER A 192 15.60 14.08 -15.23
C SER A 192 14.22 14.41 -14.65
N GLY A 193 14.02 15.70 -14.38
CA GLY A 193 12.74 16.26 -14.00
C GLY A 193 11.87 16.50 -15.23
N ASP A 194 11.10 15.50 -15.65
CA ASP A 194 9.72 15.68 -16.14
C ASP A 194 9.12 14.31 -16.48
N VAL A 195 7.91 14.02 -15.96
CA VAL A 195 7.01 13.01 -16.56
C VAL A 195 5.58 13.53 -16.38
N SER A 196 5.17 14.47 -17.23
CA SER A 196 3.75 14.73 -17.47
C SER A 196 3.32 14.03 -18.77
N GLY A 197 2.24 13.26 -18.72
CA GLY A 197 1.68 12.60 -19.89
C GLY A 197 0.99 11.26 -19.64
N GLY A 198 0.04 11.19 -18.70
CA GLY A 198 -0.86 10.03 -18.64
C GLY A 198 -1.75 9.99 -19.89
N ILE A 199 -1.80 8.87 -20.61
CA ILE A 199 -2.61 8.70 -21.83
C ILE A 199 -4.11 8.46 -21.55
N ALA A 200 -4.49 8.31 -20.28
CA ALA A 200 -5.87 8.08 -19.86
C ALA A 200 -6.72 9.36 -19.97
N LYS A 201 -7.87 9.29 -20.63
CA LYS A 201 -8.81 10.42 -20.78
C LYS A 201 -9.85 10.41 -19.65
N PRO A 202 -10.09 11.52 -18.95
CA PRO A 202 -11.13 11.60 -17.92
C PRO A 202 -12.54 11.52 -18.55
N SER A 203 -13.43 10.74 -17.93
CA SER A 203 -14.87 10.69 -18.26
C SER A 203 -15.66 11.35 -17.13
N GLY A 204 -16.50 12.34 -17.46
CA GLY A 204 -17.24 13.15 -16.48
C GLY A 204 -18.44 12.47 -15.81
N ASN A 205 -18.80 11.23 -16.21
CA ASN A 205 -20.02 10.53 -15.77
C ASN A 205 -19.77 9.15 -15.14
N VAL A 206 -18.54 8.86 -14.68
CA VAL A 206 -18.24 7.59 -14.02
C VAL A 206 -19.00 7.52 -12.68
N GLY A 207 -20.01 6.65 -12.59
CA GLY A 207 -20.81 6.42 -11.38
C GLY A 207 -22.26 6.93 -11.39
N ASN A 208 -22.67 7.70 -12.40
CA ASN A 208 -24.02 8.31 -12.46
C ASN A 208 -25.11 7.40 -13.08
N ASN A 209 -24.79 6.17 -13.46
CA ASN A 209 -25.78 5.22 -13.96
C ASN A 209 -26.49 4.54 -12.78
N LEU A 210 -27.57 5.17 -12.31
CA LEU A 210 -28.46 4.70 -11.26
C LEU A 210 -29.10 3.34 -11.63
N ARG A 211 -28.45 2.25 -11.22
CA ARG A 211 -29.11 1.02 -10.77
C ARG A 211 -28.68 0.77 -9.32
N THR A 212 -29.26 1.57 -8.42
CA THR A 212 -29.07 1.48 -6.97
C THR A 212 -29.74 0.22 -6.43
N GLY A 213 -28.96 -0.84 -6.29
CA GLY A 213 -29.23 -1.97 -5.41
C GLY A 213 -27.99 -2.22 -4.57
N LEU A 214 -28.10 -1.95 -3.26
CA LEU A 214 -27.11 -2.21 -2.19
C LEU A 214 -25.80 -1.41 -2.27
N MET A 215 -25.72 -0.33 -1.49
CA MET A 215 -24.44 0.25 -1.05
C MET A 215 -23.71 -0.79 -0.19
N SER A 216 -22.84 -1.58 -0.80
CA SER A 216 -21.67 -2.12 -0.11
C SER A 216 -20.56 -1.10 -0.28
N VAL A 217 -20.07 -0.54 0.83
CA VAL A 217 -18.81 0.19 0.86
C VAL A 217 -17.71 -0.85 0.68
N ILE A 218 -17.44 -1.21 -0.57
CA ILE A 218 -16.25 -1.96 -0.95
C ILE A 218 -15.21 -0.92 -1.28
N PHE A 219 -14.17 -0.81 -0.45
CA PHE A 219 -12.91 -0.20 -0.86
C PHE A 219 -12.37 -1.07 -2.00
N GLY A 220 -12.77 -0.74 -3.22
CA GLY A 220 -12.35 -1.44 -4.42
C GLY A 220 -10.88 -1.14 -4.67
N THR A 221 -10.03 -2.11 -4.40
CA THR A 221 -8.70 -2.24 -4.97
C THR A 221 -8.84 -2.11 -6.49
N MET A 222 -8.51 -0.95 -7.06
CA MET A 222 -8.43 -0.78 -8.51
C MET A 222 -7.24 -1.59 -9.01
N ILE A 223 -7.50 -2.85 -9.39
CA ILE A 223 -6.71 -3.57 -10.38
C ILE A 223 -7.05 -2.93 -11.73
N THR A 224 -6.16 -2.13 -12.28
CA THR A 224 -6.10 -1.96 -13.75
C THR A 224 -4.67 -1.65 -14.20
N VAL A 225 -4.29 -2.35 -15.27
CA VAL A 225 -3.18 -2.17 -16.22
C VAL A 225 -1.99 -3.11 -16.00
N LEU A 226 -2.17 -4.35 -16.49
CA LEU A 226 -1.13 -5.13 -17.18
C LEU A 226 -1.84 -6.06 -18.19
N LEU A 227 -2.29 -5.46 -19.30
CA LEU A 227 -2.40 -6.05 -20.64
C LEU A 227 -2.24 -4.90 -21.64
#